data_AF-A0AB39Z7W7-F1
#
_entry.id   AF-A0AB39Z7W7-F1
#
_cell.length_a   1.000
_cell.length_b   1.000
_cell.length_c   1.000
_cell.angle_alpha   90.00
_cell.angle_beta   90.00
_cell.angle_gamma   90.00
#
_symmetry.space_group_name_H-M   'P 1'
#
loop_
_entity.id
_entity.type
_entity.pdbx_description
1 polymer ?
#
loop_
_entity_poly.entity_id
_entity_poly.type
_entity_poly.pdbx_seq_one_letter_code
_entity_poly.pdbx_strand_id
1 'polypeptide(L)'
;MGNDEHRRRKTPCGFCMAVFKWIPVLFITAVIAWSYYAYVVELCIRNTQNTIGMIFMLLFYHLFLTLFMWSYWRTIMTSVGRIPDQWRIPDEEVTRLFRADSPDTQKRILNNFARDLPVTNRTMNGSVRFCEKCKIIKPDRAHHCSVCSCCVLKMDHHCPWVNNCVNFYNYKYFVLFLGYALVYCLYVAFTSLHDFVDFWKVGAYDNNGYSAQGQLNASGMGRFHILFLFFIAIMFAISLVSLFGYHIYLVLMNRTTLESFRAPIFRVGGPDKNGYNLGRYANFCEVFGDDWQYWLLPVFSSRGSGYSYPTSSDQSRVSTASPVQRYDAMGDTATSRLDGNPTDKLIGASPLDTTNHHHNPSPHQVRSTSAQPSQQLQLQVPPPPQFRDELDERPDQLANGQLSNCSTAAVRSSQAAEGAANGAAIYIDMIGDHPLAGTNLAKDSPRPPNGDLPV
;
A
#
# COMPACT_ATOMS: atom_id res chain seq x y z
N MET A 1 -5.46 -17.51 -16.57
CA MET A 1 -4.47 -17.41 -15.46
C MET A 1 -4.97 -17.93 -14.10
N GLY A 2 -6.27 -18.13 -13.85
CA GLY A 2 -6.73 -18.72 -12.57
C GLY A 2 -6.07 -20.07 -12.21
N ASN A 3 -5.74 -20.88 -13.21
CA ASN A 3 -5.07 -22.17 -13.02
C ASN A 3 -3.69 -22.07 -12.34
N ASP A 4 -2.86 -21.06 -12.62
CA ASP A 4 -1.46 -21.06 -12.14
C ASP A 4 -1.34 -20.73 -10.65
N GLU A 5 -2.16 -19.79 -10.15
CA GLU A 5 -2.23 -19.53 -8.72
C GLU A 5 -2.86 -20.71 -7.98
N HIS A 6 -3.95 -21.27 -8.52
CA HIS A 6 -4.62 -22.44 -7.96
C HIS A 6 -3.73 -23.69 -7.99
N ARG A 7 -2.80 -23.80 -8.95
CA ARG A 7 -1.76 -24.85 -9.02
C ARG A 7 -0.63 -24.62 -8.01
N ARG A 8 -0.19 -23.37 -7.79
CA ARG A 8 0.80 -23.04 -6.74
C ARG A 8 0.28 -23.30 -5.33
N ARG A 9 -0.96 -22.87 -5.03
CA ARG A 9 -1.63 -23.09 -3.72
C ARG A 9 -1.80 -24.58 -3.36
N LYS A 10 -1.76 -25.49 -4.33
CA LYS A 10 -1.82 -26.96 -4.13
C LYS A 10 -0.49 -27.59 -3.70
N THR A 11 0.61 -26.84 -3.62
CA THR A 11 1.87 -27.32 -3.05
C THR A 11 1.94 -26.97 -1.56
N PRO A 12 2.50 -27.83 -0.67
CA PRO A 12 2.62 -27.50 0.76
C PRO A 12 3.38 -26.20 1.01
N CYS A 13 4.49 -25.97 0.29
CA CYS A 13 5.23 -24.71 0.33
C CYS A 13 4.37 -23.51 -0.11
N GLY A 14 3.59 -23.65 -1.19
CA GLY A 14 2.67 -22.61 -1.67
C GLY A 14 1.52 -22.31 -0.71
N PHE A 15 1.05 -23.30 0.06
CA PHE A 15 0.08 -23.09 1.14
C PHE A 15 0.72 -22.32 2.32
N CYS A 16 1.88 -22.77 2.82
CA CYS A 16 2.59 -22.07 3.89
C CYS A 16 2.89 -20.62 3.51
N MET A 17 3.39 -20.36 2.30
CA MET A 17 3.64 -19.00 1.79
C MET A 17 2.36 -18.16 1.60
N ALA A 18 1.19 -18.78 1.46
CA ALA A 18 -0.09 -18.05 1.49
C ALA A 18 -0.50 -17.67 2.92
N VAL A 19 -0.18 -18.49 3.92
CA VAL A 19 -0.43 -18.19 5.35
C VAL A 19 0.54 -17.14 5.88
N PHE A 20 1.85 -17.27 5.64
CA PHE A 20 2.88 -16.31 6.10
C PHE A 20 2.59 -14.87 5.67
N LYS A 21 2.01 -14.68 4.48
CA LYS A 21 1.58 -13.38 3.95
C LYS A 21 0.53 -12.65 4.82
N TRP A 22 -0.27 -13.36 5.61
CA TRP A 22 -1.27 -12.76 6.48
C TRP A 22 -0.73 -12.29 7.85
N ILE A 23 0.49 -12.70 8.23
CA ILE A 23 1.06 -12.35 9.56
C ILE A 23 1.06 -10.84 9.85
N PRO A 24 1.44 -9.93 8.92
CA PRO A 24 1.39 -8.49 9.21
C PRO A 24 -0.03 -7.96 9.45
N VAL A 25 -1.03 -8.51 8.75
CA VAL A 25 -2.45 -8.16 8.93
C VAL A 25 -2.98 -8.68 10.27
N LEU A 26 -2.64 -9.93 10.63
CA LEU A 26 -3.01 -10.54 11.90
C LEU A 26 -2.35 -9.81 13.09
N PHE A 27 -1.09 -9.40 12.95
CA PHE A 27 -0.38 -8.59 13.95
C PHE A 27 -1.07 -7.24 14.19
N ILE A 28 -1.35 -6.47 13.12
CA ILE A 28 -2.06 -5.19 13.24
C ILE A 28 -3.46 -5.39 13.85
N THR A 29 -4.19 -6.43 13.42
CA THR A 29 -5.51 -6.76 13.97
C THR A 29 -5.44 -7.10 15.47
N ALA A 30 -4.43 -7.85 15.91
CA ALA A 30 -4.22 -8.17 17.32
C ALA A 30 -3.85 -6.93 18.16
N VAL A 31 -2.99 -6.05 17.65
CA VAL A 31 -2.66 -4.77 18.30
C VAL A 31 -3.91 -3.88 18.44
N ILE A 32 -4.76 -3.83 17.42
CA ILE A 32 -6.02 -3.08 17.46
C ILE A 32 -6.96 -3.67 18.53
N ALA A 33 -7.18 -5.00 18.52
CA ALA A 33 -8.03 -5.68 19.50
C ALA A 33 -7.54 -5.51 20.95
N TRP A 34 -6.23 -5.58 21.18
CA TRP A 34 -5.62 -5.27 22.48
C TRP A 34 -5.80 -3.79 22.86
N SER A 35 -5.65 -2.85 21.91
CA SER A 35 -5.84 -1.43 22.17
C SER A 35 -7.30 -1.08 22.50
N TYR A 36 -8.26 -1.83 21.94
CA TYR A 36 -9.68 -1.74 22.30
C TYR A 36 -9.92 -2.14 23.75
N TYR A 37 -9.36 -3.29 24.18
CA TYR A 37 -9.42 -3.69 25.59
C TYR A 37 -8.79 -2.62 26.51
N ALA A 38 -7.57 -2.17 26.21
CA ALA A 38 -6.86 -1.19 27.03
C ALA A 38 -7.58 0.17 27.09
N TYR A 39 -8.15 0.65 25.98
CA TYR A 39 -8.86 1.93 25.95
C TYR A 39 -10.26 1.85 26.59
N VAL A 40 -11.06 0.85 26.22
CA VAL A 40 -12.46 0.77 26.67
C VAL A 40 -12.57 0.21 28.09
N VAL A 41 -11.82 -0.83 28.44
CA VAL A 41 -11.93 -1.49 29.75
C VAL A 41 -11.06 -0.81 30.80
N GLU A 42 -9.74 -0.68 30.55
CA GLU A 42 -8.81 -0.17 31.57
C GLU A 42 -8.91 1.36 31.70
N LEU A 43 -8.83 2.12 30.60
CA LEU A 43 -8.85 3.60 30.64
C LEU A 43 -10.26 4.17 30.87
N CYS A 44 -11.24 3.81 30.03
CA CYS A 44 -12.59 4.35 30.15
C CYS A 44 -13.33 3.77 31.36
N ILE A 45 -13.68 2.48 31.34
CA ILE A 45 -14.61 1.90 32.34
C ILE A 45 -14.01 1.80 33.76
N ARG A 46 -12.73 1.46 33.91
CA ARG A 46 -12.10 1.25 35.23
C ARG A 46 -11.46 2.49 35.84
N ASN A 47 -10.97 3.42 35.02
CA ASN A 47 -10.16 4.56 35.49
C ASN A 47 -10.89 5.93 35.35
N THR A 48 -11.78 6.10 34.37
CA THR A 48 -12.46 7.40 34.15
C THR A 48 -13.69 7.58 35.04
N GLN A 49 -13.54 8.30 36.16
CA GLN A 49 -14.66 8.56 37.09
C GLN A 49 -15.72 9.55 36.54
N ASN A 50 -15.36 10.44 35.61
CA ASN A 50 -16.30 11.40 35.03
C ASN A 50 -17.15 10.74 33.93
N THR A 51 -18.40 10.38 34.24
CA THR A 51 -19.31 9.70 33.31
C THR A 51 -19.54 10.47 32.01
N ILE A 52 -19.64 11.81 32.05
CA ILE A 52 -19.85 12.63 30.85
C ILE A 52 -18.60 12.61 29.97
N GLY A 53 -17.42 12.76 30.58
CA GLY A 53 -16.13 12.62 29.90
C GLY A 53 -15.96 11.24 29.25
N MET A 54 -16.27 10.17 29.99
CA MET A 54 -16.23 8.79 29.51
C MET A 54 -17.16 8.57 28.31
N ILE A 55 -18.39 9.13 28.32
CA ILE A 55 -19.32 9.02 27.19
C ILE A 55 -18.76 9.68 25.93
N PHE A 56 -18.21 10.90 26.04
CA PHE A 56 -17.56 11.55 24.89
C PHE A 56 -16.30 10.79 24.43
N MET A 57 -15.50 10.25 25.36
CA MET A 57 -14.33 9.43 25.05
C MET A 57 -14.72 8.20 24.22
N LEU A 58 -15.69 7.43 24.71
CA LEU A 58 -16.17 6.24 24.01
C LEU A 58 -16.83 6.58 22.66
N LEU A 59 -17.59 7.68 22.55
CA LEU A 59 -18.24 8.09 21.30
C LEU A 59 -17.22 8.41 20.20
N PHE A 60 -16.26 9.28 20.46
CA PHE A 60 -15.24 9.65 19.46
C PHE A 60 -14.26 8.49 19.19
N TYR A 61 -13.90 7.71 20.20
CA TYR A 61 -13.11 6.49 20.04
C TYR A 61 -13.76 5.52 19.04
N HIS A 62 -15.04 5.19 19.21
CA HIS A 62 -15.75 4.27 18.31
C HIS A 62 -15.94 4.87 16.91
N LEU A 63 -16.16 6.18 16.78
CA LEU A 63 -16.23 6.86 15.48
C LEU A 63 -14.91 6.71 14.69
N PHE A 64 -13.78 7.05 15.31
CA PHE A 64 -12.48 6.95 14.64
C PHE A 64 -12.06 5.51 14.37
N LEU A 65 -12.30 4.59 15.31
CA LEU A 65 -12.06 3.16 15.12
C LEU A 65 -12.91 2.58 13.98
N THR A 66 -14.17 2.98 13.85
CA THR A 66 -15.05 2.51 12.76
C THR A 66 -14.54 2.99 11.40
N LEU A 67 -14.19 4.27 11.26
CA LEU A 67 -13.64 4.81 10.01
C LEU A 67 -12.29 4.19 9.65
N PHE A 68 -11.43 3.97 10.65
CA PHE A 68 -10.14 3.28 10.51
C PHE A 68 -10.32 1.82 10.06
N MET A 69 -11.15 1.03 10.73
CA MET A 69 -11.38 -0.37 10.38
C MET A 69 -12.09 -0.52 9.03
N TRP A 70 -13.05 0.35 8.71
CA TRP A 70 -13.74 0.33 7.42
C TRP A 70 -12.78 0.63 6.25
N SER A 71 -11.93 1.65 6.38
CA SER A 71 -10.93 1.98 5.36
C SER A 71 -9.79 0.93 5.27
N TYR A 72 -9.34 0.36 6.39
CA TYR A 72 -8.38 -0.74 6.42
C TYR A 72 -8.94 -1.98 5.68
N TRP A 73 -10.14 -2.42 6.04
CA TRP A 73 -10.79 -3.58 5.44
C TRP A 73 -11.07 -3.40 3.95
N ARG A 74 -11.52 -2.20 3.53
CA ARG A 74 -11.68 -1.84 2.11
C ARG A 74 -10.34 -1.86 1.36
N THR A 75 -9.24 -1.49 2.00
CA THR A 75 -7.90 -1.57 1.39
C THR A 75 -7.43 -3.02 1.19
N ILE A 76 -7.65 -3.87 2.21
CA ILE A 76 -7.34 -5.31 2.14
C ILE A 76 -8.18 -6.01 1.07
N MET A 77 -9.51 -5.92 1.16
CA MET A 77 -10.42 -6.79 0.42
C MET A 77 -10.75 -6.32 -1.00
N THR A 78 -10.39 -5.09 -1.38
CA THR A 78 -10.56 -4.63 -2.76
C THR A 78 -9.56 -5.31 -3.68
N SER A 79 -10.07 -6.07 -4.66
CA SER A 79 -9.28 -6.72 -5.69
C SER A 79 -8.39 -5.74 -6.46
N VAL A 80 -7.21 -6.21 -6.87
CA VAL A 80 -6.25 -5.45 -7.70
C VAL A 80 -6.74 -5.18 -9.13
N GLY A 81 -7.88 -5.78 -9.49
CA GLY A 81 -8.46 -5.76 -10.82
C GLY A 81 -7.75 -6.69 -11.80
N ARG A 82 -8.45 -7.10 -12.86
CA ARG A 82 -7.87 -7.83 -14.00
C ARG A 82 -7.82 -6.90 -15.20
N ILE A 83 -6.67 -6.89 -15.88
CA ILE A 83 -6.55 -6.20 -17.17
C ILE A 83 -7.25 -7.07 -18.24
N PRO A 84 -8.20 -6.51 -19.04
CA PRO A 84 -8.97 -7.30 -20.00
C PRO A 84 -8.10 -7.95 -21.08
N ASP A 85 -8.55 -9.07 -21.63
CA ASP A 85 -7.74 -9.88 -22.55
C ASP A 85 -7.44 -9.18 -23.89
N GLN A 86 -8.13 -8.08 -24.25
CA GLN A 86 -7.75 -7.20 -25.36
C GLN A 86 -6.32 -6.62 -25.24
N TRP A 87 -5.78 -6.54 -24.02
CA TRP A 87 -4.41 -6.09 -23.75
C TRP A 87 -3.39 -7.22 -23.90
N ARG A 88 -3.84 -8.49 -23.99
CA ARG A 88 -2.99 -9.67 -24.12
C ARG A 88 -2.61 -9.89 -25.58
N ILE A 89 -1.32 -10.00 -25.83
CA ILE A 89 -0.79 -10.39 -27.15
C ILE A 89 -1.11 -11.89 -27.36
N PRO A 90 -1.67 -12.29 -28.51
CA PRO A 90 -1.89 -13.69 -28.85
C PRO A 90 -0.61 -14.52 -28.77
N ASP A 91 -0.71 -15.77 -28.33
CA ASP A 91 0.48 -16.59 -28.00
C ASP A 91 1.38 -16.88 -29.23
N GLU A 92 0.85 -16.78 -30.45
CA GLU A 92 1.66 -16.81 -31.68
C GLU A 92 2.48 -15.52 -31.86
N GLU A 93 1.89 -14.33 -31.71
CA GLU A 93 2.60 -13.04 -31.78
C GLU A 93 3.59 -12.87 -30.62
N VAL A 94 3.29 -13.45 -29.45
CA VAL A 94 4.24 -13.61 -28.34
C VAL A 94 5.43 -14.48 -28.78
N THR A 95 5.19 -15.56 -29.51
CA THR A 95 6.24 -16.44 -30.03
C THR A 95 7.08 -15.75 -31.10
N ARG A 96 6.44 -14.99 -32.02
CA ARG A 96 7.12 -14.14 -33.01
C ARG A 96 7.98 -13.06 -32.33
N LEU A 97 7.49 -12.43 -31.27
CA LEU A 97 8.21 -11.44 -30.46
C LEU A 97 9.48 -12.01 -29.81
N PHE A 98 9.41 -13.22 -29.21
CA PHE A 98 10.59 -13.85 -28.60
C PHE A 98 11.57 -14.46 -29.62
N ARG A 99 11.13 -14.76 -30.84
CA ARG A 99 11.98 -15.23 -31.94
C ARG A 99 12.58 -14.12 -32.81
N ALA A 100 12.19 -12.86 -32.60
CA ALA A 100 12.62 -11.74 -33.44
C ALA A 100 14.11 -11.40 -33.22
N ASP A 101 14.91 -11.52 -34.28
CA ASP A 101 16.38 -11.42 -34.25
C ASP A 101 16.94 -10.02 -33.95
N SER A 102 16.09 -8.98 -33.98
CA SER A 102 16.49 -7.60 -33.71
C SER A 102 15.54 -6.84 -32.79
N PRO A 103 16.06 -5.94 -31.91
CA PRO A 103 15.24 -5.10 -31.04
C PRO A 103 14.23 -4.23 -31.81
N ASP A 104 14.56 -3.79 -33.03
CA ASP A 104 13.65 -3.02 -33.87
C ASP A 104 12.50 -3.87 -34.43
N THR A 105 12.73 -5.15 -34.71
CA THR A 105 11.66 -6.09 -35.07
C THR A 105 10.72 -6.31 -33.87
N GLN A 106 11.26 -6.50 -32.67
CA GLN A 106 10.46 -6.56 -31.43
C GLN A 106 9.66 -5.27 -31.20
N LYS A 107 10.30 -4.12 -31.35
CA LYS A 107 9.69 -2.78 -31.23
C LYS A 107 8.59 -2.56 -32.27
N ARG A 108 8.74 -3.07 -33.50
CA ARG A 108 7.72 -3.05 -34.57
C ARG A 108 6.51 -3.92 -34.23
N ILE A 109 6.72 -5.16 -33.80
CA ILE A 109 5.63 -6.07 -33.37
C ILE A 109 4.82 -5.42 -32.23
N LEU A 110 5.51 -4.92 -31.20
CA LEU A 110 4.87 -4.28 -30.04
C LEU A 110 4.12 -2.99 -30.40
N ASN A 111 4.64 -2.14 -31.29
CA ASN A 111 3.94 -0.93 -31.75
C ASN A 111 2.76 -1.24 -32.69
N ASN A 112 2.78 -2.35 -33.43
CA ASN A 112 1.64 -2.78 -34.25
C ASN A 112 0.48 -3.24 -33.37
N PHE A 113 0.71 -4.12 -32.40
CA PHE A 113 -0.35 -4.55 -31.48
C PHE A 113 -0.86 -3.41 -30.58
N ALA A 114 0.01 -2.50 -30.17
CA ALA A 114 -0.36 -1.36 -29.33
C ALA A 114 -0.91 -0.14 -30.10
N ARG A 115 -1.21 -0.28 -31.40
CA ARG A 115 -1.77 0.80 -32.24
C ARG A 115 -3.13 1.26 -31.76
N ASP A 116 -3.97 0.30 -31.39
CA ASP A 116 -5.38 0.49 -31.06
C ASP A 116 -5.61 0.52 -29.53
N LEU A 117 -4.53 0.65 -28.75
CA LEU A 117 -4.54 0.75 -27.29
C LEU A 117 -4.14 2.18 -26.84
N PRO A 118 -4.78 2.75 -25.82
CA PRO A 118 -4.48 4.10 -25.32
C PRO A 118 -3.21 4.12 -24.46
N VAL A 119 -2.04 3.87 -25.08
CA VAL A 119 -0.73 3.85 -24.41
C VAL A 119 0.18 4.97 -24.89
N THR A 120 0.37 5.98 -24.04
CA THR A 120 1.34 7.05 -24.25
C THR A 120 2.72 6.70 -23.71
N ASN A 121 2.85 5.84 -22.70
CA ASN A 121 4.14 5.62 -22.04
C ASN A 121 5.01 4.60 -22.79
N ARG A 122 6.33 4.78 -22.70
CA ARG A 122 7.35 3.96 -23.34
C ARG A 122 8.42 3.52 -22.34
N THR A 123 9.31 2.64 -22.79
CA THR A 123 10.53 2.24 -22.10
C THR A 123 11.67 3.23 -22.39
N MET A 124 12.84 3.07 -21.76
CA MET A 124 14.01 3.93 -21.99
C MET A 124 14.54 3.90 -23.45
N ASN A 125 14.28 2.84 -24.22
CA ASN A 125 14.63 2.77 -25.65
C ASN A 125 13.44 3.11 -26.59
N GLY A 126 12.38 3.72 -26.04
CA GLY A 126 11.20 4.13 -26.79
C GLY A 126 10.30 2.96 -27.26
N SER A 127 10.49 1.74 -26.76
CA SER A 127 9.58 0.61 -27.03
C SER A 127 8.31 0.68 -26.19
N VAL A 128 7.26 -0.02 -26.61
CA VAL A 128 6.02 -0.13 -25.83
C VAL A 128 6.26 -0.97 -24.57
N ARG A 129 5.65 -0.58 -23.44
CA ARG A 129 5.82 -1.25 -22.14
C ARG A 129 5.15 -2.63 -22.15
N PHE A 130 5.87 -3.69 -22.50
CA PHE A 130 5.38 -5.09 -22.48
C PHE A 130 5.53 -5.76 -21.10
N CYS A 131 4.76 -6.81 -20.82
CA CYS A 131 4.94 -7.71 -19.68
C CYS A 131 5.13 -9.18 -20.14
N GLU A 132 6.38 -9.67 -20.09
CA GLU A 132 6.73 -11.04 -20.45
C GLU A 132 6.08 -12.12 -19.56
N LYS A 133 5.67 -11.79 -18.34
CA LYS A 133 5.02 -12.72 -17.40
C LYS A 133 3.51 -12.86 -17.65
N CYS A 134 2.84 -11.74 -17.92
CA CYS A 134 1.39 -11.71 -18.20
C CYS A 134 1.05 -11.81 -19.70
N LYS A 135 2.04 -11.71 -20.59
CA LYS A 135 1.90 -11.60 -22.06
C LYS A 135 1.02 -10.42 -22.52
N ILE A 136 0.97 -9.34 -21.75
CA ILE A 136 0.19 -8.14 -22.07
C ILE A 136 1.07 -6.96 -22.47
N ILE A 137 0.52 -6.07 -23.30
CA ILE A 137 0.90 -4.65 -23.25
C ILE A 137 0.45 -4.10 -21.89
N LYS A 138 1.34 -3.41 -21.17
CA LYS A 138 0.99 -2.75 -19.91
C LYS A 138 0.26 -1.45 -20.25
N PRO A 139 -0.96 -1.22 -19.71
CA PRO A 139 -1.54 0.10 -19.66
C PRO A 139 -0.58 1.13 -19.06
N ASP A 140 -0.83 2.40 -19.35
CA ASP A 140 -0.09 3.48 -18.72
C ASP A 140 -0.25 3.40 -17.20
N ARG A 141 0.80 3.77 -16.45
CA ARG A 141 0.87 3.66 -14.97
C ARG A 141 0.71 2.24 -14.39
N ALA A 142 0.50 1.21 -15.21
CA ALA A 142 0.40 -0.19 -14.76
C ALA A 142 1.77 -0.88 -14.68
N HIS A 143 2.01 -1.66 -13.63
CA HIS A 143 3.26 -2.40 -13.39
C HIS A 143 2.97 -3.86 -13.03
N HIS A 144 3.97 -4.75 -13.14
CA HIS A 144 3.84 -6.16 -12.74
C HIS A 144 4.33 -6.33 -11.30
N CYS A 145 3.45 -6.76 -10.40
CA CYS A 145 3.85 -7.17 -9.06
C CYS A 145 4.12 -8.67 -9.03
N SER A 146 5.31 -9.08 -8.59
CA SER A 146 5.65 -10.50 -8.38
C SER A 146 4.80 -11.15 -7.28
N VAL A 147 4.51 -10.42 -6.19
CA VAL A 147 3.80 -10.94 -5.00
C VAL A 147 2.31 -11.14 -5.27
N CYS A 148 1.67 -10.20 -5.98
CA CYS A 148 0.32 -10.34 -6.55
C CYS A 148 0.32 -11.18 -7.85
N SER A 149 1.49 -11.55 -8.39
CA SER A 149 1.73 -12.35 -9.61
C SER A 149 1.01 -11.89 -10.89
N CYS A 150 0.62 -10.62 -10.96
CA CYS A 150 -0.16 -10.03 -12.05
C CYS A 150 0.30 -8.61 -12.40
N CYS A 151 -0.22 -8.05 -13.49
CA CYS A 151 -0.13 -6.62 -13.77
C CYS A 151 -1.28 -5.86 -13.13
N VAL A 152 -0.93 -4.76 -12.45
CA VAL A 152 -1.78 -3.97 -11.56
C VAL A 152 -1.88 -2.55 -12.11
N LEU A 153 -3.10 -1.99 -12.18
CA LEU A 153 -3.39 -0.64 -12.71
C LEU A 153 -3.02 0.46 -11.70
N LYS A 154 -2.48 1.59 -12.17
CA LYS A 154 -1.92 2.69 -11.32
C LYS A 154 -1.16 2.14 -10.11
N MET A 155 -0.26 1.17 -10.35
CA MET A 155 0.39 0.45 -9.26
C MET A 155 1.26 1.42 -8.46
N ASP A 156 1.00 1.49 -7.16
CA ASP A 156 1.74 2.35 -6.25
C ASP A 156 2.82 1.55 -5.51
N HIS A 157 2.43 0.54 -4.76
CA HIS A 157 3.35 -0.44 -4.16
C HIS A 157 2.62 -1.75 -3.82
N HIS A 158 3.36 -2.76 -3.35
CA HIS A 158 2.76 -3.90 -2.65
C HIS A 158 2.96 -3.70 -1.16
N CYS A 159 1.88 -3.77 -0.38
CA CYS A 159 1.88 -3.40 1.03
C CYS A 159 1.62 -4.63 1.91
N PRO A 160 2.63 -5.14 2.65
CA PRO A 160 2.47 -6.32 3.51
C PRO A 160 1.39 -6.12 4.59
N TRP A 161 1.28 -4.90 5.13
CA TRP A 161 0.34 -4.55 6.21
C TRP A 161 -1.15 -4.67 5.84
N VAL A 162 -1.48 -4.77 4.54
CA VAL A 162 -2.82 -5.06 4.02
C VAL A 162 -2.85 -6.35 3.17
N ASN A 163 -1.73 -7.08 3.07
CA ASN A 163 -1.54 -8.25 2.21
C ASN A 163 -2.02 -8.06 0.74
N ASN A 164 -1.87 -6.85 0.21
CA ASN A 164 -2.46 -6.48 -1.08
C ASN A 164 -1.57 -5.47 -1.85
N CYS A 165 -1.77 -5.37 -3.16
CA CYS A 165 -1.20 -4.31 -3.98
C CYS A 165 -2.03 -3.02 -3.83
N VAL A 166 -1.38 -1.90 -3.49
CA VAL A 166 -1.99 -0.56 -3.52
C VAL A 166 -1.99 -0.06 -4.96
N ASN A 167 -3.17 0.27 -5.46
CA ASN A 167 -3.47 0.36 -6.89
C ASN A 167 -4.69 1.27 -7.18
N PHE A 168 -5.02 1.47 -8.45
CA PHE A 168 -6.14 2.28 -8.92
C PHE A 168 -7.46 2.10 -8.12
N TYR A 169 -7.86 0.85 -7.85
CA TYR A 169 -9.15 0.54 -7.22
C TYR A 169 -9.18 0.76 -5.70
N ASN A 170 -8.04 0.79 -5.02
CA ASN A 170 -7.95 0.92 -3.55
C ASN A 170 -7.09 2.09 -3.03
N TYR A 171 -6.46 2.89 -3.89
CA TYR A 171 -5.57 3.98 -3.45
C TYR A 171 -6.29 5.01 -2.56
N LYS A 172 -7.53 5.39 -2.89
CA LYS A 172 -8.36 6.23 -2.02
C LYS A 172 -8.56 5.62 -0.63
N TYR A 173 -8.86 4.32 -0.55
CA TYR A 173 -9.04 3.62 0.72
C TYR A 173 -7.75 3.58 1.53
N PHE A 174 -6.60 3.38 0.88
CA PHE A 174 -5.29 3.38 1.51
C PHE A 174 -4.94 4.76 2.10
N VAL A 175 -5.19 5.85 1.36
CA VAL A 175 -4.97 7.22 1.87
C VAL A 175 -5.92 7.53 3.06
N LEU A 176 -7.20 7.12 2.98
CA LEU A 176 -8.14 7.23 4.10
C LEU A 176 -7.73 6.37 5.31
N PHE A 177 -7.23 5.15 5.07
CA PHE A 177 -6.71 4.25 6.11
C PHE A 177 -5.54 4.89 6.86
N LEU A 178 -4.57 5.47 6.16
CA LEU A 178 -3.46 6.21 6.78
C LEU A 178 -3.96 7.41 7.60
N GLY A 179 -4.93 8.18 7.06
CA GLY A 179 -5.51 9.33 7.74
C GLY A 179 -6.29 8.95 9.01
N TYR A 180 -7.15 7.95 8.94
CA TYR A 180 -7.93 7.49 10.11
C TYR A 180 -7.10 6.72 11.12
N ALA A 181 -6.07 5.98 10.69
CA ALA A 181 -5.08 5.40 11.60
C ALA A 181 -4.35 6.50 12.39
N LEU A 182 -3.95 7.59 11.71
CA LEU A 182 -3.28 8.72 12.34
C LEU A 182 -4.21 9.44 13.33
N VAL A 183 -5.45 9.74 12.94
CA VAL A 183 -6.45 10.37 13.82
C VAL A 183 -6.75 9.48 15.03
N TYR A 184 -6.93 8.17 14.83
CA TYR A 184 -7.12 7.19 15.91
C TYR A 184 -5.94 7.19 16.90
N CYS A 185 -4.70 7.11 16.39
CA CYS A 185 -3.50 7.09 17.23
C CYS A 185 -3.31 8.41 18.00
N LEU A 186 -3.49 9.56 17.34
CA LEU A 186 -3.42 10.88 18.00
C LEU A 186 -4.52 11.04 19.05
N TYR A 187 -5.73 10.56 18.77
CA TYR A 187 -6.86 10.62 19.70
C TYR A 187 -6.61 9.77 20.95
N VAL A 188 -6.16 8.52 20.78
CA VAL A 188 -5.79 7.63 21.89
C VAL A 188 -4.67 8.25 22.72
N ALA A 189 -3.59 8.72 22.09
CA ALA A 189 -2.47 9.31 22.80
C ALA A 189 -2.84 10.61 23.54
N PHE A 190 -3.66 11.48 22.94
CA PHE A 190 -4.14 12.70 23.60
C PHE A 190 -5.01 12.39 24.82
N THR A 191 -5.96 11.45 24.68
CA THR A 191 -6.90 11.13 25.77
C THR A 191 -6.28 10.29 26.89
N SER A 192 -5.22 9.51 26.62
CA SER A 192 -4.47 8.79 27.67
C SER A 192 -3.25 9.55 28.22
N LEU A 193 -3.01 10.80 27.77
CA LEU A 193 -1.85 11.60 28.20
C LEU A 193 -1.89 11.96 29.68
N HIS A 194 -3.08 12.24 30.22
CA HIS A 194 -3.27 12.59 31.62
C HIS A 194 -2.81 11.46 32.55
N ASP A 195 -3.34 10.26 32.33
CA ASP A 195 -3.05 9.06 33.11
C ASP A 195 -1.62 8.55 32.91
N PHE A 196 -1.06 8.73 31.70
CA PHE A 196 0.37 8.52 31.45
C PHE A 196 1.24 9.43 32.32
N VAL A 197 0.91 10.73 32.41
CA VAL A 197 1.65 11.69 33.24
C VAL A 197 1.48 11.38 34.73
N ASP A 198 0.27 11.04 35.18
CA ASP A 198 -0.01 10.77 36.59
C ASP A 198 0.60 9.45 37.07
N PHE A 199 0.73 8.44 36.21
CA PHE A 199 1.51 7.23 36.48
C PHE A 199 2.94 7.56 36.93
N TRP A 200 3.62 8.48 36.23
CA TRP A 200 4.98 8.90 36.57
C TRP A 200 5.04 9.84 37.79
N LYS A 201 4.02 10.68 38.02
CA LYS A 201 3.94 11.51 39.24
C LYS A 201 3.79 10.65 40.50
N VAL A 202 2.85 9.71 40.53
CA VAL A 202 2.58 8.88 41.72
C VAL A 202 3.80 8.02 42.06
N GLY A 203 4.42 7.40 41.05
CA GLY A 203 5.67 6.66 41.21
C GLY A 203 6.88 7.50 41.69
N ALA A 204 6.82 8.83 41.60
CA ALA A 204 7.84 9.71 42.19
C ALA A 204 7.60 9.96 43.68
N TYR A 205 6.34 10.05 44.14
CA TYR A 205 5.99 10.30 45.54
C TYR A 205 5.97 9.03 46.41
N ASP A 206 5.61 7.86 45.87
CA ASP A 206 5.56 6.59 46.62
C ASP A 206 6.93 6.13 47.18
N ASN A 207 8.04 6.72 46.72
CA ASN A 207 9.39 6.43 47.23
C ASN A 207 9.58 6.76 48.72
N ASN A 208 8.67 7.54 49.34
CA ASN A 208 8.66 7.83 50.77
C ASN A 208 7.91 6.79 51.64
N GLY A 209 7.48 5.66 51.07
CA GLY A 209 7.13 4.46 51.85
C GLY A 209 5.81 4.51 52.61
N TYR A 210 4.87 5.39 52.25
CA TYR A 210 3.52 5.41 52.83
C TYR A 210 2.47 5.06 51.76
N SER A 211 2.18 3.76 51.63
CA SER A 211 1.26 3.24 50.61
C SER A 211 -0.15 3.80 50.77
N ALA A 212 -0.54 4.72 49.88
CA ALA A 212 -1.90 5.24 49.80
C ALA A 212 -2.85 4.14 49.29
N GLN A 213 -3.42 3.38 50.22
CA GLN A 213 -4.34 2.24 50.02
C GLN A 213 -5.69 2.71 49.42
N GLY A 214 -5.67 3.21 48.19
CA GLY A 214 -6.75 3.94 47.54
C GLY A 214 -7.26 3.30 46.24
N GLN A 215 -7.87 2.11 46.36
CA GLN A 215 -8.81 1.55 45.38
C GLN A 215 -8.33 1.40 43.92
N LEU A 216 -7.28 0.61 43.69
CA LEU A 216 -7.07 -0.09 42.40
C LEU A 216 -7.02 -1.61 42.62
N ASN A 217 -8.14 -2.16 43.09
CA ASN A 217 -8.29 -3.56 43.52
C ASN A 217 -8.44 -4.55 42.34
N ALA A 218 -7.54 -4.51 41.35
CA ALA A 218 -7.47 -5.49 40.25
C ALA A 218 -6.09 -5.51 39.54
N SER A 219 -5.00 -5.68 40.31
CA SER A 219 -3.61 -5.83 39.82
C SER A 219 -3.00 -4.60 39.13
N GLY A 220 -1.69 -4.38 39.33
CA GLY A 220 -0.94 -3.29 38.66
C GLY A 220 -0.92 -3.39 37.12
N MET A 221 -1.34 -4.52 36.56
CA MET A 221 -1.46 -4.79 35.13
C MET A 221 -2.24 -3.72 34.36
N GLY A 222 -3.35 -3.21 34.91
CA GLY A 222 -4.16 -2.16 34.26
C GLY A 222 -3.38 -0.86 34.02
N ARG A 223 -2.52 -0.45 34.96
CA ARG A 223 -1.62 0.71 34.80
C ARG A 223 -0.61 0.49 33.66
N PHE A 224 -0.07 -0.72 33.53
CA PHE A 224 0.83 -1.05 32.40
C PHE A 224 0.10 -1.03 31.06
N HIS A 225 -1.17 -1.45 30.97
CA HIS A 225 -1.95 -1.34 29.73
C HIS A 225 -2.05 0.12 29.26
N ILE A 226 -2.37 1.07 30.14
CA ILE A 226 -2.45 2.50 29.80
C ILE A 226 -1.08 3.05 29.37
N LEU A 227 0.00 2.68 30.07
CA LEU A 227 1.37 3.06 29.74
C LEU A 227 1.78 2.60 28.32
N PHE A 228 1.57 1.32 28.01
CA PHE A 228 1.86 0.76 26.68
C PHE A 228 0.94 1.35 25.60
N LEU A 229 -0.31 1.65 25.92
CA LEU A 229 -1.30 2.21 24.99
C LEU A 229 -0.84 3.58 24.48
N PHE A 230 -0.37 4.46 25.38
CA PHE A 230 0.20 5.76 25.01
C PHE A 230 1.45 5.62 24.14
N PHE A 231 2.42 4.78 24.55
CA PHE A 231 3.66 4.59 23.80
C PHE A 231 3.42 4.03 22.39
N ILE A 232 2.57 3.00 22.25
CA ILE A 232 2.25 2.39 20.96
C ILE A 232 1.49 3.37 20.08
N ALA A 233 0.53 4.13 20.63
CA ALA A 233 -0.20 5.15 19.89
C ALA A 233 0.73 6.25 19.35
N ILE A 234 1.65 6.79 20.16
CA ILE A 234 2.64 7.79 19.70
C ILE A 234 3.61 7.21 18.66
N MET A 235 4.11 5.99 18.86
CA MET A 235 5.01 5.31 17.92
C MET A 235 4.36 5.15 16.52
N PHE A 236 3.10 4.69 16.48
CA PHE A 236 2.36 4.62 15.22
C PHE A 236 2.03 6.00 14.66
N ALA A 237 1.62 6.98 15.49
CA ALA A 237 1.32 8.33 15.04
C ALA A 237 2.52 8.99 14.33
N ILE A 238 3.72 8.97 14.93
CA ILE A 238 4.95 9.52 14.33
C ILE A 238 5.25 8.87 12.98
N SER A 239 5.12 7.53 12.92
CA SER A 239 5.33 6.77 11.68
C SER A 239 4.30 7.14 10.60
N LEU A 240 3.03 7.27 10.99
CA LEU A 240 1.91 7.59 10.11
C LEU A 240 1.94 9.03 9.61
N VAL A 241 2.41 10.02 10.38
CA VAL A 241 2.56 11.42 9.93
C VAL A 241 3.42 11.48 8.65
N SER A 242 4.57 10.81 8.65
CA SER A 242 5.48 10.84 7.49
C SER A 242 4.89 10.13 6.27
N LEU A 243 4.31 8.94 6.46
CA LEU A 243 3.73 8.15 5.37
C LEU A 243 2.47 8.79 4.79
N PHE A 244 1.57 9.31 5.64
CA PHE A 244 0.37 10.04 5.22
C PHE A 244 0.73 11.34 4.49
N GLY A 245 1.64 12.14 5.05
CA GLY A 245 2.11 13.38 4.41
C GLY A 245 2.74 13.15 3.04
N TYR A 246 3.55 12.08 2.90
CA TYR A 246 4.10 11.68 1.61
C TYR A 246 3.02 11.25 0.60
N HIS A 247 2.02 10.46 1.01
CA HIS A 247 0.94 10.10 0.09
C HIS A 247 -0.01 11.26 -0.25
N ILE A 248 -0.23 12.22 0.65
CA ILE A 248 -0.93 13.48 0.32
C ILE A 248 -0.14 14.28 -0.72
N TYR A 249 1.19 14.38 -0.59
CA TYR A 249 2.04 14.98 -1.64
C TYR A 249 1.93 14.23 -2.99
N LEU A 250 1.93 12.89 -2.98
CA LEU A 250 1.76 12.09 -4.19
C LEU A 250 0.39 12.29 -4.87
N VAL A 251 -0.70 12.34 -4.08
CA VAL A 251 -2.04 12.70 -4.57
C VAL A 251 -2.02 14.08 -5.20
N LEU A 252 -1.53 15.11 -4.50
CA LEU A 252 -1.52 16.50 -4.98
C LEU A 252 -0.64 16.73 -6.23
N MET A 253 0.28 15.82 -6.52
CA MET A 253 1.13 15.83 -7.73
C MET A 253 0.66 14.82 -8.81
N ASN A 254 -0.41 14.06 -8.54
CA ASN A 254 -0.88 12.90 -9.33
C ASN A 254 0.24 11.95 -9.75
N ARG A 255 1.09 11.53 -8.80
CA ARG A 255 2.17 10.54 -8.99
C ARG A 255 1.89 9.29 -8.15
N THR A 256 2.32 8.13 -8.62
CA THR A 256 2.51 6.97 -7.74
C THR A 256 3.89 7.00 -7.08
N THR A 257 4.10 6.21 -6.02
CA THR A 257 5.42 5.97 -5.42
C THR A 257 6.45 5.55 -6.47
N LEU A 258 6.11 4.62 -7.38
CA LEU A 258 7.00 4.20 -8.48
C LEU A 258 7.39 5.36 -9.41
N GLU A 259 6.42 6.21 -9.78
CA GLU A 259 6.65 7.38 -10.63
C GLU A 259 7.46 8.49 -9.92
N SER A 260 7.39 8.52 -8.58
CA SER A 260 8.21 9.43 -7.76
C SER A 260 9.69 9.04 -7.75
N PHE A 261 10.02 7.75 -7.84
CA PHE A 261 11.39 7.25 -7.97
C PHE A 261 11.89 7.26 -9.42
N ARG A 262 11.01 6.96 -10.40
CA ARG A 262 11.38 6.93 -11.82
C ARG A 262 10.28 7.59 -12.66
N ALA A 263 10.58 8.77 -13.20
CA ALA A 263 9.65 9.50 -14.05
C ALA A 263 9.14 8.62 -15.22
N PRO A 264 7.82 8.65 -15.51
CA PRO A 264 7.29 8.02 -16.71
C PRO A 264 7.86 8.69 -17.97
N ILE A 265 8.01 7.89 -19.03
CA ILE A 265 8.53 8.33 -20.32
C ILE A 265 7.37 8.34 -21.30
N PHE A 266 7.02 9.50 -21.82
CA PHE A 266 5.95 9.67 -22.80
C PHE A 266 6.50 9.52 -24.22
N ARG A 267 5.68 9.01 -25.14
CA ARG A 267 5.98 8.85 -26.58
C ARG A 267 6.42 10.17 -27.24
N VAL A 268 5.96 11.30 -26.72
CA VAL A 268 6.32 12.67 -27.11
C VAL A 268 6.79 13.38 -25.83
N GLY A 269 7.84 14.19 -25.92
CA GLY A 269 8.42 14.91 -24.76
C GLY A 269 9.44 14.09 -23.95
N GLY A 270 9.35 12.75 -23.93
CA GLY A 270 10.32 11.90 -23.24
C GLY A 270 10.03 11.75 -21.73
N PRO A 271 11.05 11.66 -20.85
CA PRO A 271 10.85 11.51 -19.41
C PRO A 271 10.25 12.78 -18.79
N ASP A 272 9.05 12.68 -18.20
CA ASP A 272 8.42 13.79 -17.48
C ASP A 272 7.80 13.32 -16.16
N LYS A 273 8.22 13.95 -15.05
CA LYS A 273 7.71 13.69 -13.70
C LYS A 273 6.37 14.39 -13.42
N ASN A 274 5.92 15.26 -14.33
CA ASN A 274 4.69 16.04 -14.24
C ASN A 274 3.66 15.70 -15.34
N GLY A 275 3.88 14.69 -16.17
CA GLY A 275 3.03 14.44 -17.34
C GLY A 275 1.56 14.12 -17.01
N TYR A 276 1.27 13.66 -15.79
CA TYR A 276 -0.10 13.45 -15.27
C TYR A 276 -0.59 14.55 -14.31
N ASN A 277 0.19 15.61 -14.10
CA ASN A 277 -0.14 16.69 -13.17
C ASN A 277 -1.07 17.71 -13.88
N LEU A 278 -2.30 17.83 -13.38
CA LEU A 278 -3.38 18.66 -13.93
C LEU A 278 -3.66 19.93 -13.08
N GLY A 279 -2.82 20.18 -12.06
CA GLY A 279 -3.09 21.10 -10.96
C GLY A 279 -3.66 20.40 -9.72
N ARG A 280 -3.33 20.93 -8.52
CA ARG A 280 -3.54 20.26 -7.21
C ARG A 280 -4.97 19.75 -6.98
N TYR A 281 -5.98 20.56 -7.29
CA TYR A 281 -7.40 20.20 -7.07
C TYR A 281 -7.86 19.10 -8.03
N ALA A 282 -7.54 19.21 -9.33
CA ALA A 282 -7.86 18.17 -10.32
C ALA A 282 -7.15 16.85 -10.00
N ASN A 283 -5.88 16.90 -9.57
CA ASN A 283 -5.11 15.73 -9.11
C ASN A 283 -5.75 15.04 -7.89
N PHE A 284 -6.34 15.81 -6.98
CA PHE A 284 -7.09 15.28 -5.84
C PHE A 284 -8.41 14.62 -6.29
N CYS A 285 -9.18 15.27 -7.18
CA CYS A 285 -10.43 14.73 -7.72
C CYS A 285 -10.20 13.45 -8.54
N GLU A 286 -9.05 13.28 -9.20
CA GLU A 286 -8.66 12.02 -9.87
C GLU A 286 -8.58 10.82 -8.90
N VAL A 287 -8.43 11.05 -7.59
CA VAL A 287 -8.39 10.00 -6.54
C VAL A 287 -9.65 9.98 -5.68
N PHE A 288 -10.21 11.14 -5.35
CA PHE A 288 -11.33 11.27 -4.41
C PHE A 288 -12.70 11.48 -5.08
N GLY A 289 -12.74 11.77 -6.38
CA GLY A 289 -13.95 12.10 -7.12
C GLY A 289 -14.36 13.56 -6.95
N ASP A 290 -15.34 13.98 -7.74
CA ASP A 290 -15.84 15.36 -7.74
C ASP A 290 -16.88 15.58 -6.60
N ASP A 291 -17.62 14.53 -6.23
CA ASP A 291 -18.61 14.52 -5.15
C ASP A 291 -17.96 14.56 -3.75
N TRP A 292 -17.91 15.75 -3.15
CA TRP A 292 -17.31 15.97 -1.83
C TRP A 292 -17.88 15.10 -0.71
N GLN A 293 -19.15 14.70 -0.81
CA GLN A 293 -19.84 13.85 0.15
C GLN A 293 -19.15 12.49 0.33
N TYR A 294 -18.50 11.98 -0.72
CA TYR A 294 -17.79 10.70 -0.66
C TYR A 294 -16.31 10.83 -0.30
N TRP A 295 -15.73 12.04 -0.20
CA TRP A 295 -14.29 12.20 0.01
C TRP A 295 -13.81 11.51 1.30
N LEU A 296 -14.57 11.64 2.39
CA LEU A 296 -14.30 11.06 3.71
C LEU A 296 -14.92 9.65 3.90
N LEU A 297 -15.43 9.03 2.84
CA LEU A 297 -16.02 7.69 2.89
C LEU A 297 -15.18 6.72 2.05
N PRO A 298 -14.80 5.53 2.55
CA PRO A 298 -14.04 4.54 1.79
C PRO A 298 -14.94 3.75 0.80
N VAL A 299 -15.76 4.48 0.05
CA VAL A 299 -16.51 4.07 -1.14
C VAL A 299 -15.75 4.46 -2.41
N PHE A 300 -15.95 3.76 -3.52
CA PHE A 300 -15.22 4.06 -4.76
C PHE A 300 -15.74 5.36 -5.40
N SER A 301 -14.85 6.30 -5.68
CA SER A 301 -15.16 7.53 -6.41
C SER A 301 -13.98 8.07 -7.22
N SER A 302 -12.90 7.29 -7.40
CA SER A 302 -11.75 7.68 -8.23
C SER A 302 -12.17 7.83 -9.70
N ARG A 303 -11.65 8.83 -10.40
CA ARG A 303 -12.04 9.12 -11.79
C ARG A 303 -11.36 8.16 -12.79
N GLY A 304 -11.99 8.00 -13.95
CA GLY A 304 -11.48 7.21 -15.08
C GLY A 304 -11.64 5.69 -14.91
N SER A 305 -11.02 4.94 -15.82
CA SER A 305 -11.16 3.48 -15.94
C SER A 305 -9.95 2.68 -15.44
N GLY A 306 -8.86 3.37 -15.09
CA GLY A 306 -7.58 2.75 -14.74
C GLY A 306 -6.68 2.38 -15.93
N TYR A 307 -7.18 2.42 -17.16
CA TYR A 307 -6.41 2.05 -18.37
C TYR A 307 -5.77 3.22 -19.11
N SER A 308 -6.36 4.42 -18.99
CA SER A 308 -5.94 5.67 -19.62
C SER A 308 -6.09 6.82 -18.63
N TYR A 309 -5.20 7.81 -18.71
CA TYR A 309 -5.17 8.96 -17.80
C TYR A 309 -4.99 10.25 -18.60
N PRO A 310 -5.68 11.35 -18.25
CA PRO A 310 -5.42 12.67 -18.85
C PRO A 310 -3.96 13.11 -18.60
N THR A 311 -3.35 13.76 -19.58
CA THR A 311 -2.01 14.36 -19.44
C THR A 311 -2.05 15.89 -19.45
N SER A 312 -1.01 16.52 -18.91
CA SER A 312 -0.77 17.96 -19.03
C SER A 312 -0.71 18.43 -20.50
N SER A 313 -0.29 17.54 -21.41
CA SER A 313 -0.25 17.79 -22.86
C SER A 313 -1.63 17.78 -23.53
N ASP A 314 -2.63 17.15 -22.92
CA ASP A 314 -4.02 17.18 -23.38
C ASP A 314 -4.74 18.44 -22.87
N GLN A 315 -4.52 18.79 -21.60
CA GLN A 315 -5.09 19.99 -20.97
C GLN A 315 -4.70 21.28 -21.73
N SER A 316 -3.44 21.40 -22.17
CA SER A 316 -2.97 22.54 -22.97
C SER A 316 -3.56 22.60 -24.38
N ARG A 317 -3.91 21.45 -24.98
CA ARG A 317 -4.61 21.37 -26.29
C ARG A 317 -6.08 21.76 -26.18
N VAL A 318 -6.77 21.39 -25.10
CA VAL A 318 -8.16 21.82 -24.87
C VAL A 318 -8.22 23.33 -24.62
N SER A 319 -7.30 23.86 -23.81
CA SER A 319 -7.22 25.31 -23.50
C SER A 319 -6.99 26.21 -24.72
N THR A 320 -6.40 25.69 -25.81
CA THR A 320 -6.22 26.43 -27.08
C THR A 320 -7.37 26.23 -28.06
N ALA A 321 -8.30 25.30 -27.78
CA ALA A 321 -9.43 24.97 -28.65
C ALA A 321 -10.80 25.49 -28.16
N SER A 322 -10.94 25.84 -26.87
CA SER A 322 -12.18 26.44 -26.33
C SER A 322 -11.93 27.25 -25.05
N PRO A 323 -12.39 28.52 -24.95
CA PRO A 323 -12.09 29.41 -23.83
C PRO A 323 -13.10 29.31 -22.65
N VAL A 324 -13.85 28.22 -22.54
CA VAL A 324 -15.01 28.12 -21.63
C VAL A 324 -14.68 27.37 -20.34
N GLN A 325 -15.01 27.99 -19.20
CA GLN A 325 -14.99 27.44 -17.84
C GLN A 325 -13.65 26.83 -17.38
N ARG A 326 -12.71 27.75 -17.11
CA ARG A 326 -11.71 27.56 -16.04
C ARG A 326 -12.45 27.31 -14.72
N TYR A 327 -12.26 26.16 -14.10
CA TYR A 327 -12.49 26.00 -12.66
C TYR A 327 -11.43 26.84 -11.93
N ASP A 328 -11.84 27.78 -11.09
CA ASP A 328 -10.91 28.71 -10.45
C ASP A 328 -9.99 27.99 -9.46
N ALA A 329 -8.73 27.83 -9.88
CA ALA A 329 -7.68 27.19 -9.12
C ALA A 329 -7.23 28.10 -7.96
N MET A 330 -7.92 28.02 -6.83
CA MET A 330 -7.41 28.57 -5.57
C MET A 330 -6.05 27.91 -5.23
N GLY A 331 -4.97 28.68 -5.34
CA GLY A 331 -3.65 28.28 -4.81
C GLY A 331 -2.51 28.14 -5.81
N ASP A 332 -2.54 28.79 -6.98
CA ASP A 332 -1.31 29.00 -7.79
C ASP A 332 -0.38 30.04 -7.11
N THR A 333 0.38 29.60 -6.11
CA THR A 333 1.54 30.35 -5.62
C THR A 333 2.67 30.22 -6.64
N ALA A 334 2.94 31.30 -7.39
CA ALA A 334 3.95 31.31 -8.46
C ALA A 334 5.38 31.14 -7.91
N THR A 335 5.88 29.91 -7.87
CA THR A 335 7.31 29.65 -7.65
C THR A 335 8.09 30.03 -8.90
N SER A 336 8.81 31.15 -8.83
CA SER A 336 9.69 31.64 -9.90
C SER A 336 10.68 30.56 -10.38
N ARG A 337 11.05 30.62 -11.66
CA ARG A 337 12.25 29.93 -12.14
C ARG A 337 13.48 30.60 -11.51
N LEU A 338 14.26 29.83 -10.76
CA LEU A 338 15.65 30.11 -10.45
C LEU A 338 16.45 28.82 -10.63
N ASP A 339 17.57 28.92 -11.33
CA ASP A 339 18.46 27.79 -11.62
C ASP A 339 19.24 27.36 -10.36
N GLY A 340 19.53 26.06 -10.23
CA GLY A 340 20.16 25.53 -9.02
C GLY A 340 20.30 24.01 -8.95
N ASN A 341 21.01 23.39 -9.89
CA ASN A 341 21.65 22.09 -9.67
C ASN A 341 23.09 22.39 -9.14
N PRO A 342 23.71 21.58 -8.25
CA PRO A 342 24.15 20.23 -8.64
C PRO A 342 24.16 19.17 -7.51
N THR A 343 23.49 18.03 -7.72
CA THR A 343 23.85 16.75 -7.02
C THR A 343 23.86 15.52 -7.93
N ASP A 344 24.33 15.66 -9.18
CA ASP A 344 24.65 14.52 -10.06
C ASP A 344 26.16 14.25 -10.11
N LYS A 345 26.63 13.26 -9.35
CA LYS A 345 27.93 12.59 -9.57
C LYS A 345 27.87 11.13 -9.11
N LEU A 346 27.90 10.20 -10.06
CA LEU A 346 28.89 9.11 -10.15
C LEU A 346 28.60 8.24 -11.39
N ILE A 347 29.67 7.73 -12.01
CA ILE A 347 29.69 6.94 -13.27
C ILE A 347 29.26 7.75 -14.52
N GLY A 348 30.06 7.92 -15.57
CA GLY A 348 31.47 7.54 -15.77
C GLY A 348 31.77 7.06 -17.19
N ALA A 349 32.02 7.97 -18.12
CA ALA A 349 32.58 7.69 -19.45
C ALA A 349 33.33 8.93 -19.98
N SER A 350 34.36 8.71 -20.81
CA SER A 350 35.27 9.74 -21.34
C SER A 350 34.94 10.14 -22.80
N PRO A 351 35.55 11.19 -23.36
CA PRO A 351 34.92 12.01 -24.41
C PRO A 351 35.15 11.51 -25.85
N LEU A 352 34.41 12.13 -26.77
CA LEU A 352 34.78 12.26 -28.17
C LEU A 352 34.57 13.72 -28.60
N ASP A 353 35.47 14.20 -29.46
CA ASP A 353 35.63 15.58 -29.88
C ASP A 353 34.92 15.86 -31.21
N THR A 354 34.45 17.09 -31.44
CA THR A 354 34.45 17.82 -32.74
C THR A 354 33.69 19.14 -32.67
N THR A 355 34.48 20.21 -32.75
CA THR A 355 34.20 21.53 -33.35
C THR A 355 33.11 21.59 -34.44
N ASN A 356 32.16 22.53 -34.34
CA ASN A 356 32.21 23.79 -35.12
C ASN A 356 31.01 24.77 -34.95
N HIS A 357 31.23 26.00 -35.43
CA HIS A 357 30.29 27.13 -35.59
C HIS A 357 29.11 26.79 -36.57
N HIS A 358 28.01 27.55 -36.73
CA HIS A 358 27.86 29.01 -36.77
C HIS A 358 26.40 29.53 -36.56
N HIS A 359 26.23 30.84 -36.70
CA HIS A 359 25.06 31.71 -36.54
C HIS A 359 23.67 31.24 -37.02
N ASN A 360 22.65 31.65 -36.25
CA ASN A 360 21.30 31.99 -36.72
C ASN A 360 21.30 33.44 -37.30
N PRO A 361 20.47 33.76 -38.31
CA PRO A 361 19.38 34.70 -38.00
C PRO A 361 18.02 34.36 -38.65
N SER A 362 16.96 34.78 -37.96
CA SER A 362 15.55 34.77 -38.42
C SER A 362 15.16 36.16 -38.95
N PRO A 363 13.90 36.42 -39.40
CA PRO A 363 12.92 35.55 -40.06
C PRO A 363 12.36 36.18 -41.37
N HIS A 364 11.55 35.44 -42.14
CA HIS A 364 10.65 36.06 -43.14
C HIS A 364 9.19 35.60 -42.95
N GLN A 365 8.26 36.56 -43.03
CA GLN A 365 6.82 36.33 -43.01
C GLN A 365 6.32 35.93 -44.41
N VAL A 366 5.40 34.97 -44.51
CA VAL A 366 4.50 34.83 -45.68
C VAL A 366 3.05 34.63 -45.20
N ARG A 367 2.16 35.19 -46.00
CA ARG A 367 0.73 35.47 -45.78
C ARG A 367 -0.15 34.23 -45.68
N SER A 368 -1.32 34.41 -45.06
CA SER A 368 -2.42 33.44 -45.02
C SER A 368 -3.15 33.27 -46.37
N THR A 369 -3.76 32.10 -46.55
CA THR A 369 -4.88 31.83 -47.47
C THR A 369 -5.94 30.99 -46.72
N SER A 370 -7.14 30.83 -47.29
CA SER A 370 -8.36 30.58 -46.51
C SER A 370 -9.22 29.39 -46.98
N ALA A 371 -9.69 28.63 -45.99
CA ALA A 371 -10.96 27.88 -45.92
C ALA A 371 -11.42 26.97 -47.08
N GLN A 372 -11.71 25.70 -46.74
CA GLN A 372 -13.07 25.14 -46.86
C GLN A 372 -13.32 24.09 -45.74
N PRO A 373 -14.59 23.83 -45.34
CA PRO A 373 -14.91 22.94 -44.23
C PRO A 373 -15.16 21.49 -44.65
N SER A 374 -14.91 20.54 -43.74
CA SER A 374 -15.35 19.13 -43.85
C SER A 374 -16.31 18.78 -42.72
N GLN A 375 -17.34 17.99 -43.03
CA GLN A 375 -18.48 17.73 -42.14
C GLN A 375 -18.09 16.85 -40.94
N GLN A 376 -18.63 17.14 -39.76
CA GLN A 376 -18.53 16.28 -38.59
C GLN A 376 -19.58 15.17 -38.67
N LEU A 377 -19.12 13.90 -38.68
CA LEU A 377 -20.00 12.75 -38.49
C LEU A 377 -20.19 12.52 -36.98
N GLN A 378 -21.38 12.80 -36.45
CA GLN A 378 -21.69 12.56 -35.03
C GLN A 378 -21.86 11.07 -34.76
N LEU A 379 -20.98 10.48 -33.95
CA LEU A 379 -21.23 9.18 -33.33
C LEU A 379 -22.02 9.39 -32.02
N GLN A 380 -23.28 8.97 -32.00
CA GLN A 380 -24.05 8.92 -30.76
C GLN A 380 -23.56 7.77 -29.87
N VAL A 381 -23.23 8.09 -28.62
CA VAL A 381 -22.86 7.10 -27.61
C VAL A 381 -24.13 6.60 -26.92
N PRO A 382 -24.43 5.28 -26.93
CA PRO A 382 -25.58 4.74 -26.21
C PRO A 382 -25.36 4.80 -24.68
N PRO A 383 -26.43 4.91 -23.88
CA PRO A 383 -26.33 4.88 -22.42
C PRO A 383 -25.84 3.51 -21.91
N PRO A 384 -25.22 3.45 -20.71
CA PRO A 384 -24.71 2.20 -20.15
C PRO A 384 -25.84 1.21 -19.85
N PRO A 385 -25.60 -0.11 -20.00
CA PRO A 385 -26.59 -1.13 -19.69
C PRO A 385 -26.91 -1.15 -18.19
N GLN A 386 -28.20 -1.25 -17.86
CA GLN A 386 -28.65 -1.48 -16.50
C GLN A 386 -28.28 -2.90 -16.06
N PHE A 387 -27.71 -3.06 -14.86
CA PHE A 387 -27.56 -4.38 -14.24
C PHE A 387 -28.95 -4.98 -14.00
N ARG A 388 -29.20 -6.16 -14.57
CA ARG A 388 -30.22 -7.10 -14.11
C ARG A 388 -29.50 -8.28 -13.48
N ASP A 389 -29.95 -8.68 -12.29
CA ASP A 389 -29.47 -9.89 -11.65
C ASP A 389 -30.16 -11.11 -12.30
N GLU A 390 -29.47 -11.78 -13.22
CA GLU A 390 -29.89 -13.11 -13.71
C GLU A 390 -29.34 -14.19 -12.76
N LEU A 391 -30.24 -14.75 -11.96
CA LEU A 391 -29.99 -15.96 -11.17
C LEU A 391 -30.04 -17.18 -12.11
N ASP A 392 -28.92 -17.90 -12.24
CA ASP A 392 -28.81 -19.15 -13.03
C ASP A 392 -29.53 -20.31 -12.31
N GLU A 393 -30.86 -20.32 -12.36
CA GLU A 393 -31.67 -21.50 -12.02
C GLU A 393 -31.46 -22.59 -13.08
N ARG A 394 -30.71 -23.64 -12.72
CA ARG A 394 -30.61 -24.85 -13.54
C ARG A 394 -31.55 -25.94 -13.02
N PRO A 395 -32.39 -26.55 -13.89
CA PRO A 395 -33.46 -27.44 -13.45
C PRO A 395 -32.97 -28.85 -13.12
N ASP A 396 -33.68 -29.52 -12.21
CA ASP A 396 -33.53 -30.93 -11.91
C ASP A 396 -33.88 -31.84 -13.09
N GLN A 397 -33.14 -32.93 -13.25
CA GLN A 397 -33.61 -34.14 -13.96
C GLN A 397 -33.24 -35.40 -13.18
N LEU A 398 -34.25 -36.14 -12.73
CA LEU A 398 -34.10 -37.50 -12.22
C LEU A 398 -33.93 -38.50 -13.37
N ALA A 399 -32.98 -39.42 -13.26
CA ALA A 399 -33.01 -40.72 -13.93
C ALA A 399 -32.24 -41.79 -13.12
N ASN A 400 -32.83 -42.99 -13.01
CA ASN A 400 -32.36 -44.09 -12.16
C ASN A 400 -31.03 -44.73 -12.63
N GLY A 401 -30.23 -45.28 -11.69
CA GLY A 401 -28.93 -45.91 -12.00
C GLY A 401 -28.38 -46.88 -10.93
N GLN A 402 -29.16 -47.91 -10.57
CA GLN A 402 -28.82 -49.17 -9.86
C GLN A 402 -27.52 -49.31 -9.01
N LEU A 403 -27.73 -49.62 -7.72
CA LEU A 403 -27.10 -50.72 -6.94
C LEU A 403 -25.58 -51.00 -7.05
N SER A 404 -24.85 -50.77 -5.95
CA SER A 404 -24.10 -51.85 -5.27
C SER A 404 -23.70 -51.53 -3.83
N ASN A 405 -23.68 -52.57 -2.99
CA ASN A 405 -23.25 -52.71 -1.59
C ASN A 405 -21.95 -51.94 -1.19
N CYS A 406 -21.63 -51.67 0.09
CA CYS A 406 -21.99 -52.44 1.29
C CYS A 406 -22.06 -51.59 2.59
N SER A 407 -22.55 -52.15 3.69
CA SER A 407 -22.79 -51.48 4.98
C SER A 407 -22.05 -52.14 6.15
N THR A 408 -21.52 -51.33 7.08
CA THR A 408 -21.42 -51.57 8.55
C THR A 408 -21.04 -50.23 9.20
N ALA A 409 -21.87 -49.63 10.08
CA ALA A 409 -21.98 -49.89 11.54
C ALA A 409 -20.74 -49.37 12.32
N ALA A 410 -20.82 -48.25 13.07
CA ALA A 410 -21.32 -48.09 14.47
C ALA A 410 -20.25 -48.49 15.53
N VAL A 411 -20.16 -47.99 16.78
CA VAL A 411 -21.13 -47.42 17.76
C VAL A 411 -20.50 -46.22 18.55
N ARG A 412 -21.26 -45.57 19.45
CA ARG A 412 -20.88 -44.44 20.36
C ARG A 412 -20.18 -44.88 21.67
N SER A 413 -19.86 -43.89 22.53
CA SER A 413 -19.66 -43.91 24.01
C SER A 413 -18.23 -44.18 24.54
N SER A 414 -17.78 -43.67 25.70
CA SER A 414 -18.22 -42.52 26.55
C SER A 414 -17.21 -42.17 27.67
N GLN A 415 -17.21 -40.91 28.13
CA GLN A 415 -16.88 -40.39 29.48
C GLN A 415 -15.52 -40.72 30.18
N ALA A 416 -14.76 -39.65 30.42
CA ALA A 416 -14.11 -39.21 31.68
C ALA A 416 -13.47 -40.21 32.69
N ALA A 417 -12.21 -39.93 33.05
CA ALA A 417 -11.64 -40.15 34.38
C ALA A 417 -10.48 -39.16 34.65
N GLU A 418 -10.28 -38.76 35.90
CA GLU A 418 -9.11 -37.99 36.38
C GLU A 418 -8.08 -38.95 37.01
N GLY A 419 -6.79 -38.58 37.03
CA GLY A 419 -5.73 -39.37 37.66
C GLY A 419 -4.34 -38.80 37.36
N ALA A 420 -3.38 -38.93 38.29
CA ALA A 420 -2.15 -38.14 38.27
C ALA A 420 -0.85 -38.95 38.48
N ALA A 421 0.26 -38.28 38.14
CA ALA A 421 1.63 -38.44 38.64
C ALA A 421 2.63 -39.43 37.98
N ASN A 422 3.83 -38.89 37.78
CA ASN A 422 5.16 -39.51 37.88
C ASN A 422 5.60 -40.61 36.88
N GLY A 423 6.15 -40.17 35.76
CA GLY A 423 7.62 -40.04 35.61
C GLY A 423 8.50 -41.29 35.59
N ALA A 424 9.11 -41.56 34.44
CA ALA A 424 10.37 -42.29 34.30
C ALA A 424 11.16 -41.78 33.08
N ALA A 425 12.47 -41.56 33.23
CA ALA A 425 13.39 -41.26 32.12
C ALA A 425 14.76 -41.87 32.43
N ILE A 426 15.28 -42.71 31.53
CA ILE A 426 16.63 -43.30 31.59
C ILE A 426 17.26 -43.23 30.19
N TYR A 427 18.58 -43.07 30.15
CA TYR A 427 19.41 -42.74 28.99
C TYR A 427 20.36 -43.93 28.64
N ILE A 428 21.57 -43.66 28.11
CA ILE A 428 22.74 -44.56 27.88
C ILE A 428 22.76 -45.24 26.49
N ASP A 429 23.85 -45.29 25.69
CA ASP A 429 25.13 -44.53 25.54
C ASP A 429 25.80 -45.01 24.19
N MET A 430 26.95 -44.55 23.65
CA MET A 430 28.00 -43.55 24.01
C MET A 430 28.38 -42.77 22.70
N ILE A 431 29.58 -42.31 22.28
CA ILE A 431 31.05 -42.30 22.58
C ILE A 431 31.49 -40.83 22.29
N GLY A 432 32.39 -40.13 23.02
CA GLY A 432 33.88 -40.25 23.09
C GLY A 432 34.58 -39.54 21.89
N ASP A 433 35.63 -38.71 22.02
CA ASP A 433 36.56 -38.48 23.16
C ASP A 433 37.07 -37.03 23.31
N HIS A 434 37.78 -36.78 24.42
CA HIS A 434 38.41 -35.52 24.86
C HIS A 434 39.93 -35.75 25.14
N PRO A 435 40.80 -34.71 25.16
CA PRO A 435 41.14 -34.01 26.44
C PRO A 435 41.39 -32.48 26.27
N LEU A 436 41.37 -31.57 27.25
CA LEU A 436 41.36 -31.51 28.74
C LEU A 436 42.71 -31.45 29.51
N ALA A 437 43.07 -30.21 29.92
CA ALA A 437 43.69 -29.80 31.20
C ALA A 437 43.70 -28.24 31.26
N GLY A 438 43.61 -27.52 32.39
CA GLY A 438 43.35 -27.86 33.79
C GLY A 438 43.20 -26.56 34.62
N THR A 439 42.55 -26.58 35.79
CA THR A 439 42.24 -25.39 36.62
C THR A 439 43.17 -25.22 37.84
N ASN A 440 43.31 -24.00 38.40
CA ASN A 440 42.92 -23.69 39.79
C ASN A 440 43.34 -22.30 40.36
N LEU A 441 42.40 -21.72 41.12
CA LEU A 441 42.54 -21.02 42.43
C LEU A 441 43.59 -19.91 42.68
N ALA A 442 43.08 -18.66 42.65
CA ALA A 442 42.91 -17.77 43.81
C ALA A 442 44.09 -17.04 44.53
N LYS A 443 43.69 -15.87 45.09
CA LYS A 443 44.24 -15.07 46.20
C LYS A 443 45.17 -13.85 45.93
N ASP A 444 45.06 -12.97 46.93
CA ASP A 444 45.89 -11.85 47.39
C ASP A 444 46.06 -10.58 46.52
N SER A 445 45.58 -9.46 47.08
CA SER A 445 45.97 -8.08 46.75
C SER A 445 46.92 -7.55 47.82
N PRO A 446 47.78 -6.57 47.51
CA PRO A 446 47.59 -5.29 48.21
C PRO A 446 47.90 -4.02 47.38
N ARG A 447 47.29 -2.89 47.79
CA ARG A 447 47.78 -1.49 47.58
C ARG A 447 48.95 -1.20 48.54
N PRO A 448 49.82 -0.17 48.38
CA PRO A 448 49.50 1.24 48.04
C PRO A 448 50.63 1.92 47.20
N PRO A 449 50.92 3.26 47.23
CA PRO A 449 50.20 4.45 47.72
C PRO A 449 50.03 5.58 46.66
N ASN A 450 49.70 6.80 47.12
CA ASN A 450 49.48 8.03 46.33
C ASN A 450 50.80 8.69 45.84
N GLY A 451 50.72 9.67 44.90
CA GLY A 451 51.86 10.55 44.58
C GLY A 451 51.69 11.50 43.37
N ASP A 452 50.92 12.59 43.56
CA ASP A 452 51.09 13.97 43.05
C ASP A 452 51.28 14.38 41.56
N LEU A 453 50.83 15.62 41.30
CA LEU A 453 51.10 16.52 40.14
C LEU A 453 52.54 17.09 40.21
N PRO A 454 53.12 17.77 39.18
CA PRO A 454 52.52 18.60 38.10
C PRO A 454 53.08 18.24 36.68
N VAL A 455 52.95 18.99 35.57
CA VAL A 455 52.61 20.41 35.27
C VAL A 455 51.64 20.47 34.08
#